data_AF-A0A521T9G3-F1
#
_entry.id   AF-A0A521T9G3-F1
#
_cell.length_a   1.000
_cell.length_b   1.000
_cell.length_c   1.000
_cell.angle_alpha   90.00
_cell.angle_beta   90.00
_cell.angle_gamma   90.00
#
_symmetry.space_group_name_H-M   'P 1'
#
loop_
_entity.id
_entity.type
_entity.pdbx_description
1 polymer ?
#
loop_
_entity_poly.entity_id
_entity_poly.type
_entity_poly.pdbx_seq_one_letter_code
_entity_poly.pdbx_strand_id
1 'polypeptide(L)'
;MTLAIVHHSPPGDATVDGRLSWRTCLRDVTFVDEAHSADTLAEEDAYALLLEVLCGLRSPMLGETQVMGQFKAFLATVPAEHAWVKR
;
A
#
# COMPACT_ATOMS: atom_id res chain seq x y z
N MET A 1 1.35 11.27 13.42
CA MET A 1 1.89 10.33 12.42
C MET A 1 0.96 10.38 11.23
N THR A 2 1.52 10.71 10.09
CA THR A 2 0.81 10.97 8.83
C THR A 2 0.97 9.73 7.95
N LEU A 3 -0.12 9.25 7.33
CA LEU A 3 -0.04 8.15 6.36
C LEU A 3 0.74 8.65 5.15
N ALA A 4 1.82 7.96 4.78
CA ALA A 4 2.53 8.22 3.54
C ALA A 4 2.86 6.90 2.82
N ILE A 5 2.66 6.89 1.50
CA ILE A 5 2.88 5.72 0.65
C ILE A 5 3.61 6.09 -0.64
N VAL A 6 4.42 5.16 -1.13
CA VAL A 6 4.94 5.17 -2.50
C VAL A 6 4.22 4.08 -3.27
N HIS A 7 3.62 4.43 -4.40
CA HIS A 7 2.84 3.51 -5.23
C HIS A 7 3.45 3.36 -6.62
N HIS A 8 3.73 2.12 -7.02
CA HIS A 8 4.21 1.77 -8.35
C HIS A 8 3.24 0.83 -9.06
N SER A 9 2.90 1.18 -10.31
CA SER A 9 2.08 0.38 -11.21
C SER A 9 2.63 0.56 -12.64
N PRO A 10 3.23 -0.47 -13.28
CA PRO A 10 3.39 -1.85 -12.81
C PRO A 10 4.30 -1.98 -11.58
N PRO A 11 4.25 -3.10 -10.83
CA PRO A 11 5.12 -3.30 -9.68
C PRO A 11 6.58 -3.33 -10.15
N GLY A 12 7.44 -2.59 -9.47
CA GLY A 12 8.88 -2.62 -9.73
C GLY A 12 9.54 -3.91 -9.25
N ASP A 13 10.85 -4.01 -9.45
CA ASP A 13 11.64 -5.12 -8.89
C ASP A 13 11.45 -5.22 -7.37
N ALA A 14 11.64 -6.41 -6.80
CA ALA A 14 11.57 -6.61 -5.36
C ALA A 14 12.63 -5.75 -4.65
N THR A 15 12.22 -4.60 -4.10
CA THR A 15 13.10 -3.78 -3.26
C THR A 15 13.22 -4.46 -1.90
N VAL A 16 14.39 -5.05 -1.64
CA VAL A 16 14.76 -5.67 -0.37
C VAL A 16 15.25 -4.59 0.59
N ASP A 17 14.39 -3.62 0.91
CA ASP A 17 14.79 -2.44 1.70
C ASP A 17 14.32 -2.49 3.16
N GLY A 18 13.81 -3.64 3.62
CA GLY A 18 13.25 -3.78 4.98
C GLY A 18 12.02 -2.89 5.24
N ARG A 19 11.61 -2.09 4.27
CA ARG A 19 10.42 -1.25 4.29
C ARG A 19 9.18 -2.14 4.16
N LEU A 20 8.11 -1.71 4.81
CA LEU A 20 6.86 -2.42 4.80
C LEU A 20 6.17 -2.20 3.44
N SER A 21 6.23 -3.19 2.55
CA SER A 21 5.58 -3.14 1.23
C SER A 21 4.50 -4.20 1.09
N TRP A 22 3.36 -3.78 0.55
CA TRP A 22 2.27 -4.64 0.12
C TRP A 22 2.25 -4.72 -1.41
N ARG A 23 2.34 -5.95 -1.92
CA ARG A 23 2.44 -6.22 -3.36
C ARG A 23 1.27 -7.06 -3.86
N THR A 24 0.79 -6.72 -5.06
CA THR A 24 -0.13 -7.52 -5.88
C THR A 24 0.51 -7.79 -7.24
N CYS A 25 -0.15 -8.53 -8.12
CA CYS A 25 0.32 -8.72 -9.49
C CYS A 25 0.35 -7.42 -10.32
N LEU A 26 -0.36 -6.37 -9.91
CA LEU A 26 -0.52 -5.13 -10.70
C LEU A 26 0.18 -3.92 -10.08
N ARG A 27 0.57 -3.99 -8.80
CA ARG A 27 1.12 -2.84 -8.09
C ARG A 27 1.94 -3.22 -6.87
N ASP A 28 2.77 -2.28 -6.46
CA ASP A 28 3.50 -2.26 -5.20
C ASP A 28 3.13 -0.99 -4.42
N VAL A 29 2.78 -1.14 -3.14
CA VAL A 29 2.50 -0.05 -2.21
C VAL A 29 3.45 -0.16 -1.03
N THR A 30 4.42 0.75 -0.96
CA THR A 30 5.37 0.82 0.15
C THR A 30 4.94 1.88 1.15
N PHE A 31 4.79 1.51 2.42
CA PHE A 31 4.45 2.41 3.52
C PHE A 31 5.72 3.06 4.06
N VAL A 32 5.70 4.38 4.23
CA VAL A 32 6.84 5.18 4.70
C VAL A 32 6.40 6.10 5.84
N ASP A 33 7.31 6.41 6.77
CA ASP A 33 6.99 7.27 7.92
C ASP A 33 6.87 8.76 7.53
N GLU A 34 7.56 9.19 6.47
CA GLU A 34 7.68 10.59 6.07
C GLU A 34 7.81 10.73 4.54
N ALA A 35 7.15 11.76 3.99
CA ALA A 35 7.18 12.08 2.56
C ALA A 35 8.51 12.71 2.14
N HIS A 36 9.45 11.86 1.74
CA HIS A 36 10.82 12.26 1.40
C HIS A 36 11.10 12.36 -0.11
N SER A 37 10.18 11.91 -0.97
CA SER A 37 10.35 11.92 -2.42
C SER A 37 9.15 12.54 -3.13
N ALA A 38 9.39 13.05 -4.35
CA ALA A 38 8.34 13.57 -5.22
C ALA A 38 7.25 12.52 -5.58
N ASP A 39 7.59 11.23 -5.47
CA ASP A 39 6.69 10.11 -5.75
C ASP A 39 5.90 9.64 -4.51
N THR A 40 6.06 10.33 -3.37
CA THR A 40 5.33 9.99 -2.14
C THR A 40 3.98 10.68 -2.11
N LEU A 41 2.91 9.89 -1.94
CA LEU A 41 1.59 10.40 -1.58
C LEU A 41 1.49 10.46 -0.06
N ALA A 42 0.88 11.52 0.47
CA ALA A 42 0.70 11.71 1.90
C ALA A 42 -0.76 12.01 2.26
N GLU A 43 -1.13 11.72 3.50
CA GLU A 43 -2.42 12.02 4.12
C GLU A 43 -3.62 11.59 3.27
N GLU A 44 -4.42 12.56 2.84
CA GLU A 44 -5.66 12.36 2.10
C GLU A 44 -5.42 11.65 0.77
N ASP A 45 -4.38 12.02 0.03
CA ASP A 45 -4.07 11.42 -1.28
C ASP A 45 -3.62 9.96 -1.12
N ALA A 46 -2.81 9.68 -0.09
CA ALA A 46 -2.39 8.32 0.24
C ALA A 46 -3.58 7.45 0.65
N TYR A 47 -4.46 8.00 1.49
CA TYR A 47 -5.64 7.31 1.98
C TYR A 47 -6.66 7.05 0.87
N ALA A 48 -6.93 8.05 0.02
CA ALA A 48 -7.82 7.94 -1.11
C ALA A 48 -7.34 6.87 -2.08
N LEU A 49 -6.06 6.89 -2.48
CA LEU A 49 -5.51 5.86 -3.36
C LEU A 49 -5.64 4.46 -2.74
N LEU A 50 -5.28 4.30 -1.47
CA LEU A 50 -5.37 3.01 -0.80
C LEU A 50 -6.82 2.50 -0.75
N LEU A 51 -7.78 3.36 -0.42
CA LEU A 51 -9.20 3.02 -0.45
C LEU A 51 -9.68 2.63 -1.85
N GLU A 52 -9.32 3.38 -2.88
CA GLU A 52 -9.70 3.06 -4.26
C GLU A 52 -9.15 1.68 -4.68
N VAL A 53 -7.91 1.37 -4.31
CA VAL A 53 -7.30 0.05 -4.56
C VAL A 53 -8.05 -1.04 -3.79
N LEU A 54 -8.30 -0.85 -2.49
CA LEU A 54 -8.97 -1.84 -1.64
C LEU A 54 -10.42 -2.10 -2.05
N CYS A 55 -11.10 -1.09 -2.58
CA CYS A 55 -12.45 -1.19 -3.14
C CYS A 55 -12.47 -1.74 -4.59
N GLY A 56 -11.30 -2.07 -5.16
CA GLY A 56 -11.18 -2.60 -6.52
C GLY A 56 -11.46 -1.57 -7.62
N LEU A 57 -11.49 -0.27 -7.31
CA LEU A 57 -11.70 0.82 -8.28
C LEU A 57 -10.48 1.04 -9.18
N ARG A 58 -9.30 0.57 -8.74
CA ARG A 58 -8.04 0.60 -9.50
C ARG A 58 -7.66 -0.76 -10.06
N SER A 59 -8.60 -1.69 -10.15
CA SER A 59 -8.38 -3.04 -10.68
C SER A 59 -9.06 -3.23 -12.03
N PRO A 60 -8.54 -4.13 -12.90
CA PRO A 60 -9.18 -4.46 -14.17
C PRO A 60 -10.62 -4.98 -14.00
N MET A 61 -10.88 -5.67 -12.88
CA MET A 61 -12.21 -6.13 -12.49
C MET A 61 -12.75 -5.23 -11.36
N LEU A 62 -13.72 -4.38 -11.70
CA LEU A 62 -14.34 -3.47 -10.73
C LEU A 62 -15.07 -4.25 -9.63
N GLY A 63 -14.86 -3.85 -8.38
CA GLY A 63 -15.54 -4.44 -7.22
C GLY A 63 -15.02 -5.83 -6.82
N GLU A 64 -13.84 -6.24 -7.31
CA GLU A 64 -13.20 -7.46 -6.83
C GLU A 64 -12.83 -7.35 -5.34
N THR A 65 -13.03 -8.43 -4.58
CA THR A 65 -12.72 -8.48 -3.15
C THR A 65 -11.36 -9.12 -2.86
N GLN A 66 -10.69 -9.66 -3.89
CA GLN A 66 -9.41 -10.35 -3.75
C GLN A 66 -8.30 -9.41 -3.27
N VAL A 67 -8.30 -8.15 -3.71
CA VAL A 67 -7.32 -7.14 -3.29
C VAL A 67 -7.46 -6.82 -1.80
N MET A 68 -8.69 -6.62 -1.32
CA MET A 68 -8.97 -6.48 0.12
C MET A 68 -8.50 -7.71 0.93
N GLY A 69 -8.71 -8.92 0.40
CA GLY A 69 -8.23 -10.16 1.03
C GLY A 69 -6.70 -10.22 1.12
N GLN A 70 -6.00 -9.87 0.04
CA GLN A 70 -4.53 -9.79 0.01
C GLN A 70 -4.00 -8.75 1.00
N PHE A 71 -4.65 -7.60 1.13
CA PHE A 71 -4.26 -6.59 2.10
C PHE A 71 -4.42 -7.05 3.54
N LYS A 72 -5.53 -7.73 3.88
CA LYS A 72 -5.71 -8.32 5.22
C LYS A 72 -4.64 -9.36 5.54
N ALA A 73 -4.27 -10.20 4.57
CA ALA A 73 -3.19 -11.17 4.73
C ALA A 73 -1.85 -10.46 4.98
N PHE A 74 -1.57 -9.38 4.23
CA PHE A 74 -0.42 -8.54 4.48
C PHE A 74 -0.43 -7.94 5.90
N LEU A 75 -1.52 -7.33 6.36
CA LEU A 75 -1.63 -6.77 7.72
C LEU A 75 -1.37 -7.80 8.83
N ALA A 76 -1.67 -9.08 8.59
CA ALA A 76 -1.35 -10.17 9.51
C ALA A 76 0.16 -10.46 9.60
N THR A 77 0.94 -10.13 8.56
CA THR A 77 2.40 -10.28 8.51
C THR A 77 3.18 -9.08 9.04
N VAL A 78 2.52 -7.92 9.21
CA VAL A 78 3.17 -6.68 9.68
C VAL A 78 3.66 -6.85 11.12
N PRO A 79 4.98 -6.70 11.38
CA PRO A 79 5.57 -6.79 12.72
C PRO A 79 5.01 -5.74 13.69
N ALA A 80 5.15 -5.99 14.99
CA ALA A 80 4.62 -5.10 16.03
C ALA A 80 5.24 -3.69 16.00
N GLU A 81 6.48 -3.55 15.55
CA GLU A 81 7.16 -2.26 15.36
C GLU A 81 6.48 -1.37 14.30
N HIS A 82 5.74 -1.97 13.36
CA HIS A 82 4.99 -1.29 12.31
C HIS A 82 3.46 -1.30 12.58
N ALA A 83 3.04 -1.49 13.83
CA ALA A 83 1.62 -1.54 14.20
C ALA A 83 0.85 -0.25 13.89
N TRP A 84 1.54 0.87 13.63
CA TRP A 84 0.93 2.12 13.18
C TRP A 84 0.18 1.98 11.85
N VAL A 85 0.56 1.03 10.99
CA VAL A 85 -0.13 0.73 9.72
C VAL A 85 -1.49 0.07 9.94
N LYS A 86 -1.72 -0.54 11.11
CA LYS A 86 -2.98 -1.24 11.43
C LYS A 86 -4.04 -0.33 12.05
N ARG A 87 -3.75 0.96 12.28
CA ARG A 87 -4.66 1.90 12.96
C ARG A 87 -5.62 2.58 12.03
#